data_AF-A0A944TGZ7-F1
#
_entry.id   AF-A0A944TGZ7-F1
#
_cell.length_a   1.000
_cell.length_b   1.000
_cell.length_c   1.000
_cell.angle_alpha   90.00
_cell.angle_beta   90.00
_cell.angle_gamma   90.00
#
_symmetry.space_group_name_H-M   'P 1'
#
loop_
_entity.id
_entity.type
_entity.pdbx_description
1 polymer ?
#
loop_
_entity_poly.entity_id
_entity_poly.type
_entity_poly.pdbx_seq_one_letter_code
_entity_poly.pdbx_strand_id
1 'polypeptide(L)'
;FGASREHNLPIIIVIMNNGHYKAMKKGHVHHYPDGMVDATELTMGIEIQGPEFEQLGSHFGIKGTRVETYAALHAALEDALKETKDGSAVIINAILPD
;
A
#
# COMPACT_ATOMS: atom_id res chain seq x y z
N PHE A 1 0.97 -6.14 -13.72
CA PHE A 1 -0.10 -5.70 -14.66
C PHE A 1 -0.17 -6.52 -15.94
N GLY A 2 0.95 -6.88 -16.58
CA GLY A 2 0.95 -7.66 -17.84
C GLY A 2 0.11 -8.94 -17.81
N ALA A 3 0.43 -9.89 -16.93
CA ALA A 3 -0.32 -11.15 -16.81
C ALA A 3 -1.81 -10.96 -16.48
N SER A 4 -2.14 -9.97 -15.63
CA SER A 4 -3.53 -9.63 -15.30
C SER A 4 -4.32 -9.20 -16.54
N ARG A 5 -3.72 -8.37 -17.41
CA ARG A 5 -4.35 -7.94 -18.67
C ARG A 5 -4.39 -9.05 -19.71
N GLU A 6 -3.30 -9.80 -19.88
CA GLU A 6 -3.19 -10.87 -20.86
C GLU A 6 -4.22 -11.99 -20.63
N HIS A 7 -4.52 -12.28 -19.35
CA HIS A 7 -5.43 -13.36 -18.98
C HIS A 7 -6.82 -12.86 -18.54
N ASN A 8 -7.13 -11.57 -18.68
CA ASN A 8 -8.38 -10.98 -18.21
C ASN A 8 -8.68 -11.32 -16.73
N LEU A 9 -7.66 -11.20 -15.88
CA LEU A 9 -7.69 -11.45 -14.44
C LEU A 9 -7.52 -10.12 -13.71
N PRO A 10 -8.56 -9.27 -13.61
CA PRO A 10 -8.46 -7.99 -12.93
C PRO A 10 -8.12 -8.18 -11.45
N ILE A 11 -7.17 -7.38 -10.96
CA ILE A 11 -6.73 -7.39 -9.57
C ILE A 11 -6.97 -6.02 -8.93
N ILE A 12 -7.36 -6.03 -7.67
CA ILE A 12 -7.39 -4.83 -6.82
C ILE A 12 -6.10 -4.85 -5.99
N ILE A 13 -5.24 -3.86 -6.19
CA ILE A 13 -4.00 -3.71 -5.44
C ILE A 13 -4.25 -2.70 -4.32
N VAL A 14 -4.25 -3.15 -3.07
CA VAL A 14 -4.39 -2.28 -1.90
C VAL A 14 -3.04 -2.11 -1.23
N ILE A 15 -2.57 -0.88 -1.16
CA ILE A 15 -1.32 -0.51 -0.52
C ILE A 15 -1.67 0.11 0.81
N MET A 16 -1.36 -0.60 1.88
CA MET A 16 -1.51 -0.15 3.26
C MET A 16 -0.27 0.69 3.62
N ASN A 17 -0.28 1.93 3.16
CA ASN A 17 0.88 2.80 3.17
C ASN A 17 1.04 3.46 4.54
N ASN A 18 1.94 2.91 5.33
CA ASN A 18 2.35 3.46 6.62
C ASN A 18 3.63 4.29 6.53
N GLY A 19 4.12 4.61 5.32
CA GLY A 19 5.34 5.37 5.07
C GLY A 19 6.64 4.72 5.57
N HIS A 20 6.58 3.47 6.03
CA HIS A 20 7.67 2.90 6.82
C HIS A 20 7.78 1.39 6.70
N TYR A 21 8.97 0.83 6.94
CA TYR A 21 9.11 -0.61 7.20
C TYR A 21 8.75 -0.95 8.67
N LYS A 22 7.58 -0.51 9.15
CA LYS A 22 7.14 -0.64 10.56
C LYS A 22 7.14 -2.09 11.07
N ALA A 23 6.95 -3.08 10.19
CA ALA A 23 7.03 -4.50 10.54
C ALA A 23 8.41 -4.87 11.11
N MET A 24 9.50 -4.35 10.53
CA MET A 24 10.86 -4.60 11.03
C MET A 24 11.09 -3.94 12.37
N LYS A 25 10.65 -2.69 12.56
CA LYS A 25 10.75 -2.00 13.86
C LYS A 25 10.03 -2.79 14.96
N LYS A 26 8.77 -3.19 14.70
CA LYS A 26 7.98 -3.98 15.65
C LYS A 26 8.62 -5.33 15.96
N GLY A 27 9.15 -6.02 14.94
CA GLY A 27 9.86 -7.28 15.13
C GLY A 27 11.10 -7.16 16.01
N HIS A 28 11.91 -6.10 15.83
CA HIS A 28 13.11 -5.88 16.65
C HIS A 28 12.76 -5.63 18.12
N VAL A 29 11.79 -4.75 18.40
CA VAL A 29 11.34 -4.47 19.77
C VAL A 29 10.75 -5.73 20.42
N HIS A 30 9.98 -6.51 19.67
CA HIS A 30 9.33 -7.71 20.20
C HIS A 30 10.33 -8.83 20.54
N HIS A 31 11.31 -9.09 19.66
CA HIS A 31 12.24 -10.21 19.82
C HIS A 31 13.52 -9.86 20.59
N TYR A 32 13.89 -8.58 20.65
CA TYR A 32 15.07 -8.07 21.35
C TYR A 32 14.66 -6.91 22.26
N PRO A 33 13.91 -7.18 23.34
CA PRO A 33 13.38 -6.13 24.21
C PRO A 33 14.48 -5.31 24.88
N ASP A 34 15.67 -5.89 25.12
CA ASP A 34 16.85 -5.18 25.62
C ASP A 34 17.87 -4.86 24.51
N GLY A 35 17.42 -4.89 23.25
CA GLY A 35 18.24 -4.69 22.07
C GLY A 35 18.53 -3.21 21.78
N MET A 36 19.44 -2.97 20.82
CA MET A 36 19.87 -1.61 20.48
C MET A 36 18.74 -0.69 19.99
N VAL A 37 17.71 -1.25 19.33
CA VAL A 37 16.54 -0.47 18.88
C VAL A 37 15.76 0.09 20.07
N ASP A 38 15.64 -0.67 21.16
CA ASP A 38 14.99 -0.22 22.39
C ASP A 38 15.88 0.79 23.15
N ALA A 39 17.18 0.46 23.29
CA ALA A 39 18.12 1.27 24.07
C ALA A 39 18.45 2.64 23.44
N THR A 40 18.34 2.80 22.12
CA THR A 40 18.84 3.99 21.41
C THR A 40 17.83 4.67 20.51
N GLU A 41 16.67 4.04 20.28
CA GLU A 41 15.69 4.45 19.27
C GLU A 41 16.26 4.61 17.84
N LEU A 42 17.48 4.14 17.57
CA LEU A 42 18.13 4.26 16.26
C LEU A 42 17.48 3.30 15.27
N THR A 43 16.53 3.81 14.50
CA THR A 43 15.89 3.09 13.40
C THR A 43 16.30 3.71 12.06
N MET A 44 17.53 3.47 11.63
CA MET A 44 18.01 3.96 10.34
C MET A 44 17.31 3.22 9.18
N GLY A 45 16.78 3.97 8.21
CA GLY A 45 16.18 3.40 7.00
C GLY A 45 14.79 2.79 7.18
N ILE A 46 14.09 3.05 8.29
CA ILE A 46 12.69 2.62 8.43
C ILE A 46 11.73 3.50 7.64
N GLU A 47 12.06 4.77 7.43
CA GLU A 47 11.26 5.69 6.61
C GLU A 47 11.41 5.31 5.14
N ILE A 48 10.29 5.17 4.45
CA ILE A 48 10.25 4.83 3.04
C ILE A 48 9.76 6.05 2.28
N GLN A 49 10.68 6.68 1.54
CA GLN A 49 10.31 7.63 0.48
C GLN A 49 9.79 6.85 -0.73
N GLY A 50 8.55 6.37 -0.62
CA GLY A 50 7.89 5.62 -1.69
C GLY A 50 7.52 6.51 -2.87
N PRO A 51 7.38 5.93 -4.08
CA PRO A 51 6.81 6.66 -5.21
C PRO A 51 5.34 7.00 -4.96
N GLU A 52 4.76 7.83 -5.84
CA GLU A 52 3.31 8.02 -5.92
C GLU A 52 2.66 6.72 -6.42
N PHE A 53 2.39 5.81 -5.50
CA PHE A 53 2.00 4.44 -5.83
C PHE A 53 0.73 4.35 -6.69
N GLU A 54 -0.22 5.24 -6.48
CA GLU A 54 -1.44 5.37 -7.27
C GLU A 54 -1.16 5.72 -8.73
N GLN A 55 0.00 6.28 -9.06
CA GLN A 55 0.36 6.64 -10.43
C GLN A 55 1.08 5.52 -11.19
N LEU A 56 1.55 4.45 -10.51
CA LEU A 56 2.35 3.38 -11.11
C LEU A 56 1.64 2.65 -12.27
N GLY A 57 0.30 2.61 -12.25
CA GLY A 57 -0.52 1.96 -13.26
C GLY A 57 -0.92 2.84 -14.45
N SER A 58 -0.72 4.16 -14.37
CA SER A 58 -1.30 5.15 -15.29
C SER A 58 -1.00 4.88 -16.77
N HIS A 59 0.26 4.59 -17.10
CA HIS A 59 0.72 4.28 -18.47
C HIS A 59 0.10 3.00 -19.05
N PHE A 60 -0.50 2.16 -18.21
CA PHE A 60 -1.15 0.91 -18.61
C PHE A 60 -2.68 1.00 -18.59
N GLY A 61 -3.24 2.21 -18.41
CA GLY A 61 -4.69 2.43 -18.29
C GLY A 61 -5.27 1.96 -16.96
N ILE A 62 -4.41 1.70 -15.95
CA ILE A 62 -4.84 1.25 -14.63
C ILE A 62 -5.05 2.47 -13.75
N LYS A 63 -6.29 2.60 -13.27
CA LYS A 63 -6.68 3.67 -12.37
C LYS A 63 -6.08 3.45 -10.99
N GLY A 64 -5.50 4.50 -10.42
CA GLY A 64 -5.09 4.51 -9.03
C GLY A 64 -5.75 5.65 -8.27
N THR A 65 -6.01 5.41 -6.98
CA THR A 65 -6.60 6.39 -6.07
C THR A 65 -5.82 6.41 -4.77
N ARG A 66 -5.50 7.61 -4.28
CA ARG A 66 -4.96 7.82 -2.93
C ARG A 66 -6.08 8.19 -1.96
N VAL A 67 -6.13 7.56 -0.81
CA VAL A 67 -7.15 7.77 0.23
C VAL A 67 -6.51 7.95 1.60
N GLU A 68 -7.05 8.85 2.41
CA GLU A 68 -6.51 9.18 3.75
C GLU A 68 -7.51 8.89 4.88
N THR A 69 -8.74 8.51 4.56
CA THR A 69 -9.79 8.28 5.56
C THR A 69 -10.43 6.91 5.36
N TYR A 70 -10.96 6.34 6.45
CA TYR A 70 -11.71 5.07 6.39
C TYR A 70 -12.91 5.16 5.46
N ALA A 71 -13.63 6.29 5.46
CA ALA A 71 -14.76 6.51 4.56
C ALA A 71 -14.32 6.53 3.08
N ALA A 72 -13.22 7.21 2.77
CA ALA A 72 -12.66 7.24 1.42
C ALA A 72 -12.13 5.86 0.99
N LEU A 73 -11.51 5.11 1.90
CA LEU A 73 -11.08 3.73 1.64
C LEU A 73 -12.27 2.82 1.34
N HIS A 74 -13.33 2.91 2.13
CA HIS A 74 -14.55 2.14 1.90
C HIS A 74 -15.14 2.44 0.51
N ALA A 75 -15.32 3.72 0.18
CA ALA A 75 -15.80 4.13 -1.14
C ALA A 75 -14.87 3.66 -2.27
N ALA A 76 -13.55 3.75 -2.11
CA ALA A 76 -12.59 3.30 -3.11
C ALA A 76 -12.64 1.78 -3.33
N LEU A 77 -12.89 0.99 -2.28
CA LEU A 77 -13.08 -0.46 -2.40
C LEU A 77 -14.38 -0.79 -3.15
N GLU A 78 -15.47 -0.09 -2.87
CA GLU A 78 -16.73 -0.27 -3.62
C GLU A 78 -16.57 0.06 -5.10
N ASP A 79 -15.87 1.14 -5.42
CA ASP A 79 -15.61 1.54 -6.80
C ASP A 79 -14.65 0.57 -7.50
N ALA A 80 -13.62 0.10 -6.81
CA ALA A 80 -12.71 -0.93 -7.32
C ALA A 80 -13.44 -2.25 -7.65
N LEU A 81 -14.40 -2.66 -6.82
CA LEU A 81 -15.23 -3.83 -7.06
C LEU A 81 -16.16 -3.67 -8.27
N LYS A 82 -16.58 -2.44 -8.59
CA LYS A 82 -17.34 -2.16 -9.83
C LYS A 82 -16.41 -2.20 -11.04
N GLU A 83 -15.29 -1.48 -10.99
CA GLU A 83 -14.32 -1.34 -12.09
C GLU A 83 -13.72 -2.69 -12.52
N THR A 84 -13.43 -3.57 -11.55
CA THR A 84 -12.90 -4.91 -11.84
C THR A 84 -13.89 -5.83 -12.55
N LYS A 85 -15.20 -5.60 -12.46
CA LYS A 85 -16.19 -6.36 -13.24
C LYS A 85 -16.06 -6.09 -14.74
N ASP A 86 -15.51 -4.93 -15.10
CA ASP A 86 -15.27 -4.52 -16.48
C ASP A 86 -13.89 -4.98 -16.99
N GLY A 87 -13.17 -5.81 -16.22
CA GLY A 87 -11.86 -6.38 -16.59
C GLY A 87 -10.66 -5.48 -16.25
N SER A 88 -10.88 -4.31 -15.65
CA SER A 88 -9.84 -3.34 -15.33
C SER A 88 -9.24 -3.58 -13.94
N ALA A 89 -7.92 -3.69 -13.86
CA ALA A 89 -7.20 -3.68 -12.58
C ALA A 89 -7.11 -2.25 -12.03
N VAL A 90 -7.00 -2.12 -10.70
CA VAL A 90 -6.96 -0.82 -10.00
C VAL A 90 -5.96 -0.81 -8.83
N ILE A 91 -5.49 0.37 -8.47
CA ILE A 91 -4.61 0.61 -7.31
C ILE A 91 -5.34 1.48 -6.28
N ILE A 92 -5.30 1.11 -5.02
CA ILE A 92 -5.74 1.92 -3.90
C ILE A 92 -4.54 2.13 -2.98
N ASN A 93 -4.05 3.36 -2.88
CA ASN A 93 -3.01 3.78 -1.94
C ASN A 93 -3.68 4.35 -0.67
N ALA A 94 -3.79 3.53 0.36
CA ALA A 94 -4.41 3.90 1.63
C ALA A 94 -3.35 4.41 2.61
N ILE A 95 -3.38 5.70 2.90
CA ILE A 95 -2.47 6.33 3.86
C ILE A 95 -2.95 5.99 5.26
N LEU A 96 -2.08 5.33 6.01
CA LEU A 96 -2.34 4.95 7.38
C LEU A 96 -1.94 6.08 8.33
N PRO A 97 -2.70 6.29 9.42
CA PRO A 97 -2.25 7.15 10.50
C PRO A 97 -0.98 6.59 11.12
N ASP A 98 -0.21 7.45 11.79
CA ASP A 98 1.05 7.07 12.42
C ASP A 98 0.91 6.07 13.58
#